data_AF-A0A0G0D0P7-F1
#
_entry.id   AF-A0A0G0D0P7-F1
#
_cell.length_a   1.000
_cell.length_b   1.000
_cell.length_c   1.000
_cell.angle_alpha   90.00
_cell.angle_beta   90.00
_cell.angle_gamma   90.00
#
_symmetry.space_group_name_H-M   'P 1'
#
loop_
_entity.id
_entity.type
_entity.pdbx_description
1 polymer ?
#
loop_
_entity_poly.entity_id
_entity_poly.type
_entity_poly.pdbx_seq_one_letter_code
_entity_poly.pdbx_strand_id
1 'polypeptide(L)'
;MITQNDIKKLKTIFPTKEDLKNELRAYATKDDLKAYPTKDDLKNELRAYPTKEDLKNELKGFATKADLQKSTDQLVDLINGGFNRFDKMMSKLVDHDAIIEDHEGRIDRLELKTVNQ
;
A
#
# COMPACT_ATOMS: atom_id res chain seq x y z
N MET A 1 78.99 -21.49 18.30
CA MET A 1 78.89 -21.09 16.88
C MET A 1 77.56 -21.60 16.34
N ILE A 2 76.83 -20.78 15.59
CA ILE A 2 75.69 -21.26 14.81
C ILE A 2 76.20 -22.19 13.70
N THR A 3 75.56 -23.34 13.54
CA THR A 3 75.90 -24.35 12.53
C THR A 3 75.01 -24.24 11.30
N GLN A 4 75.43 -24.85 10.18
CA GLN A 4 74.61 -24.98 8.97
C GLN A 4 73.24 -25.63 9.23
N ASN A 5 73.16 -26.55 10.21
CA ASN A 5 71.90 -27.17 10.63
C ASN A 5 70.97 -26.16 11.34
N ASP A 6 71.53 -25.25 12.14
CA ASP A 6 70.75 -24.20 12.81
C ASP A 6 70.18 -23.21 11.78
N ILE A 7 70.97 -22.87 10.75
CA ILE A 7 70.53 -22.02 9.63
C ILE A 7 69.39 -22.67 8.83
N LYS A 8 69.44 -23.99 8.60
CA LYS A 8 68.35 -24.72 7.92
C LYS A 8 67.06 -24.70 8.73
N LYS A 9 67.12 -24.92 10.04
CA LYS A 9 65.94 -24.87 10.93
C LYS A 9 65.31 -23.48 10.99
N LEU A 10 66.12 -22.42 10.98
CA LEU A 10 65.60 -21.05 10.94
C LEU A 10 64.80 -20.78 9.65
N LYS A 11 65.27 -21.26 8.49
CA LYS A 11 64.55 -21.10 7.21
C LYS A 11 63.20 -21.84 7.15
N THR A 12 63.01 -22.89 7.95
CA THR A 12 61.72 -23.60 8.04
C THR A 12 60.75 -22.99 9.04
N ILE A 13 61.25 -22.22 10.02
CA ILE A 13 60.43 -21.60 11.07
C ILE A 13 59.97 -20.20 10.65
N PHE A 14 60.82 -19.47 9.92
CA PHE A 14 60.50 -18.11 9.49
C PHE A 14 59.85 -18.11 8.12
N PRO A 15 58.72 -17.37 7.95
CA PRO A 15 58.09 -17.24 6.65
C PRO A 15 59.05 -16.57 5.66
N THR A 16 59.05 -17.11 4.45
CA THR A 16 59.81 -16.56 3.34
C THR A 16 59.09 -15.35 2.75
N LYS A 17 59.81 -14.63 1.89
CA LYS A 17 59.23 -13.53 1.11
C LYS A 17 58.04 -13.98 0.25
N GLU A 18 58.03 -15.23 -0.21
CA GLU A 18 56.95 -15.77 -1.03
C GLU A 18 55.73 -16.13 -0.18
N ASP A 19 55.94 -16.64 1.04
CA ASP A 19 54.88 -16.91 2.01
C ASP A 19 54.13 -15.61 2.35
N LEU A 20 54.87 -14.54 2.64
CA LEU A 20 54.30 -13.21 2.92
C LEU A 20 53.54 -12.62 1.72
N LYS A 21 54.03 -12.83 0.48
CA LYS A 21 53.31 -12.38 -0.73
C LYS A 21 51.99 -13.12 -0.90
N ASN A 22 51.98 -14.42 -0.67
CA ASN A 22 50.77 -15.23 -0.78
C ASN A 22 49.74 -14.84 0.29
N GLU A 23 50.17 -14.56 1.51
CA GLU A 23 49.28 -14.05 2.56
C GLU A 23 48.73 -12.65 2.21
N LEU A 24 49.57 -11.74 1.69
CA LEU A 24 49.15 -10.39 1.35
C LEU A 24 48.17 -10.31 0.16
N ARG A 25 48.14 -11.33 -0.72
CA ARG A 25 47.17 -11.39 -1.84
C ARG A 25 45.72 -11.44 -1.39
N ALA A 26 45.44 -11.87 -0.16
CA ALA A 26 44.08 -11.91 0.39
C ALA A 26 43.59 -10.53 0.88
N TYR A 27 44.47 -9.54 0.99
CA TYR A 27 44.13 -8.20 1.48
C TYR A 27 43.84 -7.27 0.31
N ALA A 28 42.80 -6.45 0.47
CA ALA A 28 42.50 -5.41 -0.50
C ALA A 28 43.62 -4.36 -0.53
N THR A 29 43.99 -3.96 -1.74
CA THR A 29 44.93 -2.88 -2.00
C THR A 29 44.21 -1.53 -2.04
N LYS A 30 44.99 -0.45 -2.06
CA LYS A 30 44.43 0.89 -2.26
C LYS A 30 43.73 1.05 -3.61
N ASP A 31 44.16 0.31 -4.62
CA ASP A 31 43.55 0.36 -5.94
C ASP A 31 42.19 -0.35 -5.98
N ASP A 32 42.05 -1.44 -5.21
CA ASP A 32 40.76 -2.15 -5.06
C ASP A 32 39.68 -1.23 -4.44
N LEU A 33 40.07 -0.36 -3.50
CA LEU A 33 39.15 0.55 -2.83
C LEU A 33 38.66 1.72 -3.71
N LYS A 34 39.38 2.08 -4.79
CA LYS A 34 38.99 3.16 -5.70
C LYS A 34 37.73 2.84 -6.51
N ALA A 35 37.40 1.56 -6.66
CA ALA A 35 36.19 1.12 -7.36
C ALA A 35 34.91 1.34 -6.53
N TYR A 36 35.03 1.64 -5.23
CA TYR A 36 33.90 1.81 -4.34
C TYR A 36 33.62 3.30 -4.08
N PRO A 37 32.34 3.72 -4.14
CA PRO A 37 31.96 5.08 -3.81
C PRO A 37 32.24 5.38 -2.33
N THR A 38 32.69 6.59 -2.07
CA THR A 38 32.86 7.11 -0.73
C THR A 38 31.52 7.55 -0.13
N LYS A 39 31.50 7.82 1.18
CA LYS A 39 30.32 8.39 1.84
C LYS A 39 29.93 9.74 1.25
N ASP A 40 30.90 10.54 0.82
CA ASP A 40 30.63 11.85 0.23
C ASP A 40 30.04 11.71 -1.18
N ASP A 41 30.50 10.74 -1.96
CA ASP A 41 29.90 10.41 -3.27
C ASP A 41 28.42 10.04 -3.10
N LEU A 42 28.11 9.14 -2.17
CA LEU A 42 26.73 8.74 -1.87
C LEU A 42 25.88 9.90 -1.35
N LYS A 43 26.45 10.76 -0.50
CA LYS A 43 25.72 11.92 0.03
C LYS A 43 25.38 12.93 -1.06
N ASN A 44 26.28 13.12 -2.03
CA ASN A 44 26.04 14.02 -3.16
C ASN A 44 25.00 13.44 -4.12
N GLU A 45 25.09 12.16 -4.47
CA GLU A 45 24.11 11.53 -5.36
C GLU A 45 22.72 11.45 -4.73
N LEU A 46 22.63 11.11 -3.45
CA LEU A 46 21.34 10.94 -2.77
C LEU A 46 20.69 12.26 -2.34
N ARG A 47 21.38 13.39 -2.46
CA ARG A 47 20.88 14.70 -2.00
C ARG A 47 19.57 15.12 -2.68
N ALA A 48 19.35 14.68 -3.92
CA ALA A 48 18.13 14.99 -4.67
C ALA A 48 16.96 14.04 -4.35
N TYR A 49 17.20 12.95 -3.61
CA TYR A 49 16.18 11.96 -3.31
C TYR A 49 15.55 12.21 -1.95
N PRO A 50 14.21 12.19 -1.85
CA PRO A 50 13.53 12.31 -0.58
C PRO A 50 13.81 11.09 0.30
N THR A 51 13.98 11.33 1.59
CA THR A 51 14.08 10.26 2.58
C THR A 51 12.71 9.66 2.86
N LYS A 52 12.69 8.52 3.54
CA LYS A 52 11.43 7.91 4.02
C LYS A 52 10.63 8.86 4.92
N GLU A 53 11.31 9.70 5.70
CA GLU A 53 10.64 10.65 6.59
C GLU A 53 10.06 11.83 5.82
N ASP A 54 10.75 12.30 4.78
CA ASP A 54 10.23 13.34 3.87
C ASP A 54 8.93 12.87 3.21
N LEU A 55 8.95 11.66 2.63
CA LEU A 55 7.76 11.06 2.00
C LEU A 55 6.63 10.85 3.01
N LYS A 56 6.95 10.44 4.24
CA LYS A 56 5.93 10.25 5.29
C LYS A 56 5.27 11.57 5.68
N ASN A 57 6.03 12.65 5.74
CA ASN A 57 5.50 13.97 6.05
C ASN A 57 4.68 14.56 4.90
N GLU A 58 5.14 14.40 3.65
CA GLU A 58 4.38 14.81 2.47
C GLU A 58 3.05 14.05 2.34
N LEU A 59 3.05 12.74 2.64
CA LEU A 59 1.87 11.88 2.49
C LEU A 59 0.87 11.96 3.65
N LYS A 60 1.21 12.58 4.79
CA LYS A 60 0.34 12.65 5.99
C LYS A 60 -1.06 13.24 5.73
N GLY A 61 -1.19 14.13 4.75
CA GLY A 61 -2.45 14.77 4.40
C GLY A 61 -3.28 14.04 3.35
N PHE A 62 -2.74 12.98 2.73
CA PHE A 62 -3.40 12.27 1.65
C PHE A 62 -4.19 11.08 2.17
N ALA A 63 -5.40 10.92 1.63
CA ALA A 63 -6.21 9.74 1.87
C ALA A 63 -5.48 8.49 1.34
N THR A 64 -5.48 7.43 2.13
CA THR A 64 -5.00 6.13 1.68
C THR A 64 -6.03 5.45 0.79
N LYS A 65 -5.60 4.41 0.08
CA LYS A 65 -6.52 3.56 -0.68
C LYS A 65 -7.65 2.99 0.19
N ALA A 66 -7.35 2.65 1.45
CA ALA A 66 -8.33 2.12 2.39
C ALA A 66 -9.38 3.18 2.79
N ASP A 67 -8.96 4.44 2.97
CA ASP A 67 -9.88 5.53 3.27
C ASP A 67 -10.87 5.77 2.13
N LEU A 68 -10.37 5.76 0.89
CA LEU A 68 -11.20 5.91 -0.32
C LEU A 68 -12.17 4.74 -0.50
N GLN A 69 -11.71 3.51 -0.26
CA GLN A 69 -12.56 2.33 -0.34
C GLN A 69 -13.69 2.39 0.70
N LYS A 70 -13.36 2.72 1.95
CA LYS A 70 -14.36 2.90 3.01
C LYS A 70 -15.39 3.98 2.65
N SER A 71 -14.94 5.11 2.12
CA SER A 71 -15.86 6.17 1.67
C SER A 71 -16.76 5.70 0.53
N THR A 72 -16.23 4.89 -0.38
CA THR A 72 -17.00 4.34 -1.51
C THR A 72 -18.05 3.35 -1.03
N ASP A 73 -17.66 2.43 -0.14
CA ASP A 73 -18.57 1.44 0.44
C ASP A 73 -19.72 2.13 1.20
N GLN A 74 -19.40 3.17 1.99
CA GLN A 74 -20.42 3.97 2.68
C GLN A 74 -21.39 4.69 1.73
N LEU A 75 -20.90 5.19 0.59
CA LEU A 75 -21.74 5.81 -0.42
C LEU A 75 -22.66 4.78 -1.10
N VAL A 76 -22.12 3.60 -1.44
CA VAL A 76 -22.89 2.50 -2.03
C VAL A 76 -24.00 2.05 -1.08
N ASP A 77 -23.70 1.87 0.20
CA ASP A 77 -24.68 1.49 1.21
C ASP A 77 -25.79 2.55 1.37
N LEU A 78 -25.42 3.84 1.37
CA LEU A 78 -26.38 4.93 1.44
C LEU A 78 -27.32 4.93 0.23
N ILE A 79 -26.77 4.78 -0.97
CA ILE A 79 -27.51 4.74 -2.22
C ILE A 79 -28.48 3.55 -2.25
N ASN A 80 -27.98 2.35 -1.95
CA ASN A 80 -28.80 1.14 -1.90
C ASN A 80 -29.91 1.24 -0.85
N GLY A 81 -29.59 1.79 0.33
CA GLY A 81 -30.59 2.05 1.37
C GLY A 81 -31.64 3.07 0.93
N GLY A 82 -31.25 4.08 0.13
CA GLY A 82 -32.15 5.04 -0.49
C GLY A 82 -33.13 4.38 -1.46
N PHE A 83 -32.61 3.59 -2.42
CA PHE A 83 -33.43 2.88 -3.40
C PHE A 83 -34.41 1.90 -2.74
N ASN A 84 -33.96 1.11 -1.76
CA ASN A 84 -34.84 0.20 -1.04
C ASN A 84 -36.02 0.91 -0.36
N ARG A 85 -35.80 2.12 0.19
CA ARG A 85 -36.89 2.92 0.78
C ARG A 85 -37.82 3.48 -0.30
N PHE A 86 -37.26 3.92 -1.43
CA PHE A 86 -38.03 4.41 -2.56
C PHE A 86 -38.93 3.31 -3.14
N ASP A 87 -38.40 2.12 -3.39
CA ASP A 87 -39.18 0.98 -3.90
C ASP A 87 -40.33 0.62 -2.96
N LYS A 88 -40.09 0.59 -1.65
CA LYS A 88 -41.13 0.35 -0.65
C LYS A 88 -42.21 1.43 -0.64
N MET A 89 -41.83 2.68 -0.87
CA MET A 89 -42.78 3.80 -0.98
C MET A 89 -43.63 3.67 -2.26
N MET A 90 -43.00 3.36 -3.39
CA MET A 90 -43.69 3.18 -4.67
C MET A 90 -44.66 2.01 -4.63
N SER A 91 -44.28 0.88 -4.02
CA SER A 91 -45.20 -0.26 -3.83
C SER A 91 -46.46 0.14 -3.07
N LYS A 92 -46.32 0.95 -2.01
CA LYS A 92 -47.48 1.43 -1.24
C LYS A 92 -48.36 2.40 -2.02
N LEU A 93 -47.79 3.22 -2.90
CA LEU A 93 -48.57 4.12 -3.75
C LEU A 93 -49.43 3.31 -4.74
N VAL A 94 -48.86 2.27 -5.34
CA VAL A 94 -49.61 1.35 -6.21
C VAL A 94 -50.75 0.67 -5.44
N ASP A 95 -50.51 0.24 -4.19
CA ASP A 95 -51.56 -0.34 -3.36
C ASP A 95 -52.67 0.69 -3.06
N HIS A 96 -52.31 1.95 -2.81
CA HIS A 96 -53.28 3.03 -2.60
C HIS A 96 -54.10 3.33 -3.86
N ASP A 97 -53.48 3.33 -5.04
CA ASP A 97 -54.17 3.55 -6.32
C ASP A 97 -55.27 2.49 -6.51
N ALA A 98 -54.96 1.21 -6.26
CA ALA A 98 -55.93 0.13 -6.33
C ALA A 98 -57.09 0.28 -5.33
N ILE A 99 -56.81 0.78 -4.12
CA ILE A 99 -57.85 1.04 -3.10
C ILE A 99 -58.74 2.22 -3.53
N ILE A 100 -58.15 3.26 -4.12
CA ILE A 100 -58.89 4.43 -4.61
C ILE A 100 -59.82 4.01 -5.75
N GLU A 101 -59.38 3.19 -6.69
CA GLU A 101 -60.22 2.65 -7.77
C GLU A 101 -61.44 1.88 -7.22
N ASP A 102 -61.27 1.03 -6.19
CA ASP A 102 -62.42 0.36 -5.54
C ASP A 102 -63.36 1.36 -4.87
N HIS A 103 -62.81 2.35 -4.18
CA HIS A 103 -63.59 3.38 -3.51
C HIS A 103 -64.42 4.21 -4.50
N GLU A 104 -63.84 4.62 -5.62
CA GLU A 104 -64.54 5.34 -6.69
C GLU A 104 -65.72 4.50 -7.23
N GLY A 105 -65.49 3.23 -7.57
CA GLY A 105 -66.57 2.36 -8.04
C GLY A 105 -67.67 2.10 -7.00
N ARG A 106 -67.35 2.12 -5.71
CA ARG A 106 -68.35 2.03 -4.63
C ARG A 106 -69.17 3.30 -4.50
N ILE A 107 -68.55 4.47 -4.66
CA ILE A 107 -69.22 5.78 -4.63
C ILE A 107 -70.22 5.87 -5.78
N ASP A 108 -69.82 5.55 -7.01
CA ASP A 108 -70.70 5.56 -8.19
C ASP A 108 -71.98 4.73 -7.96
N ARG A 109 -71.82 3.53 -7.38
CA ARG A 109 -72.96 2.64 -7.05
C ARG A 109 -73.89 3.23 -6.00
N LEU A 110 -73.36 3.99 -5.04
CA LEU A 110 -74.17 4.64 -4.00
C LEU A 110 -74.90 5.87 -4.55
N GLU A 111 -74.25 6.65 -5.40
CA GLU A 111 -74.84 7.80 -6.07
C GLU A 111 -76.03 7.37 -6.95
N LEU A 112 -75.86 6.32 -7.76
CA LEU A 112 -76.94 5.75 -8.57
C LEU A 112 -78.15 5.29 -7.74
N LYS A 113 -77.92 4.69 -6.56
CA LYS A 113 -79.02 4.25 -5.69
C LYS A 113 -79.77 5.41 -5.07
N THR A 114 -79.07 6.48 -4.73
CA THR A 114 -79.66 7.67 -4.09
C THR A 114 -80.46 8.50 -5.08
N VAL A 115 -80.05 8.56 -6.35
CA VAL A 115 -80.79 9.25 -7.43
C VAL A 115 -82.07 8.54 -7.85
N ASN A 116 -82.14 7.20 -7.68
CA ASN A 116 -83.29 6.38 -8.07
C ASN A 116 -84.30 6.13 -6.93
N GLN A 117 -84.16 6.79 -5.77
CA GLN A 117 -85.11 6.77 -4.64
C GLN A 117 -85.89 8.08 -4.55
#